data_AF-A0A662KC42-F1
#
_entry.id   AF-A0A662KC42-F1
#
_cell.length_a   1.000
_cell.length_b   1.000
_cell.length_c   1.000
_cell.angle_alpha   90.00
_cell.angle_beta   90.00
_cell.angle_gamma   90.00
#
_symmetry.space_group_name_H-M   'P 1'
#
loop_
_entity.id
_entity.type
_entity.pdbx_description
1 polymer ?
#
loop_
_entity_poly.entity_id
_entity_poly.type
_entity_poly.pdbx_seq_one_letter_code
_entity_poly.pdbx_strand_id
1 'polypeptide(L)'
;MKTTIKNQKQTTTLDDKYIDKIQNLSFQPVFILGLHRSGTTILYKLLNETKEFNVFTLYHLLYYDSLLYNYINNVEEKKKNELNRLLKEKNIVTRKTDHISVTADYEHEYVYIFSERNLPSKITSKNKQLFEELCKKLVFISGNNKHILL
;
A
#
# COMPACT_ATOMS: atom_id res chain seq x y z
N MET A 1 36.84 1.98 13.64
CA MET A 1 35.67 2.43 14.42
C MET A 1 34.47 1.58 13.98
N LYS A 2 34.09 0.57 14.76
CA LYS A 2 32.98 -0.34 14.42
C LYS A 2 31.67 0.37 14.76
N THR A 3 30.95 0.84 13.75
CA THR A 3 29.64 1.45 13.95
C THR A 3 28.64 0.33 14.20
N THR A 4 28.34 0.10 15.48
CA THR A 4 27.25 -0.78 15.92
C THR A 4 25.94 -0.26 15.36
N ILE A 5 25.41 -0.92 14.34
CA ILE A 5 24.04 -0.71 13.88
C ILE A 5 23.13 -1.20 15.01
N LYS A 6 22.51 -0.26 15.72
CA LYS A 6 21.50 -0.57 16.74
C LYS A 6 20.38 -1.37 16.06
N ASN A 7 20.17 -2.60 16.51
CA ASN A 7 18.98 -3.39 16.20
C ASN A 7 17.74 -2.52 16.42
N GLN A 8 16.99 -2.25 15.34
CA GLN A 8 15.67 -1.67 15.46
C GLN A 8 14.81 -2.68 16.24
N LYS A 9 14.21 -2.23 17.34
CA LYS A 9 13.21 -2.98 18.10
C LYS A 9 12.13 -3.44 17.13
N GLN A 10 11.98 -4.75 16.97
CA GLN A 10 10.88 -5.33 16.22
C GLN A 10 9.60 -4.98 16.97
N THR A 11 8.87 -4.01 16.45
CA THR A 11 7.63 -3.54 17.06
C THR A 11 6.54 -4.47 16.57
N THR A 12 5.94 -5.22 17.49
CA THR A 12 4.90 -6.20 17.14
C THR A 12 3.73 -5.48 16.48
N THR A 13 3.34 -5.92 15.29
CA THR A 13 2.21 -5.35 14.53
C THR A 13 0.92 -6.11 14.82
N LEU A 14 -0.24 -5.55 14.44
CA LEU A 14 -1.52 -6.26 14.55
C LEU A 14 -1.58 -7.43 13.56
N ASP A 15 -0.83 -7.36 12.47
CA ASP A 15 -0.76 -8.38 11.43
C ASP A 15 0.11 -9.59 11.79
N ASP A 16 1.00 -9.48 12.78
CA ASP A 16 1.95 -10.55 13.15
C ASP A 16 1.24 -11.90 13.42
N LYS A 17 0.04 -11.85 14.00
CA LYS A 17 -0.78 -13.04 14.31
C LYS A 17 -1.38 -13.73 13.08
N TYR A 18 -1.33 -13.07 11.92
CA TYR A 18 -1.98 -13.52 10.69
C TYR A 18 -0.99 -13.71 9.55
N ILE A 19 0.31 -13.49 9.77
CA ILE A 19 1.31 -13.53 8.71
C ILE A 19 1.39 -14.91 8.03
N ASP A 20 1.15 -15.99 8.78
CA ASP A 20 1.13 -17.36 8.26
C ASP A 20 0.05 -17.56 7.17
N LYS A 21 -1.03 -16.77 7.21
CA LYS A 21 -2.11 -16.85 6.21
C LYS A 21 -1.68 -16.40 4.82
N ILE A 22 -0.61 -15.61 4.72
CA ILE A 22 -0.15 -15.04 3.45
C ILE A 22 1.17 -15.63 2.95
N GLN A 23 1.85 -16.46 3.75
CA GLN A 23 3.20 -16.97 3.42
C GLN A 23 3.28 -17.67 2.07
N ASN A 24 2.28 -18.50 1.75
CA ASN A 24 2.23 -19.32 0.55
C ASN A 24 1.48 -18.69 -0.63
N LEU A 25 1.07 -17.42 -0.50
CA LEU A 25 0.39 -16.74 -1.60
C LEU A 25 1.38 -16.38 -2.71
N SER A 26 1.01 -16.70 -3.94
CA SER A 26 1.62 -16.13 -5.12
C SER A 26 1.04 -14.75 -5.40
N PHE A 27 1.81 -13.91 -6.09
CA PHE A 27 1.40 -12.59 -6.50
C PHE A 27 2.06 -12.25 -7.84
N GLN A 28 1.42 -11.37 -8.61
CA GLN A 28 1.93 -10.92 -9.91
C GLN A 28 1.76 -9.41 -10.04
N PRO A 29 2.84 -8.63 -9.83
CA PRO A 29 2.79 -7.18 -9.97
C PRO A 29 2.90 -6.77 -11.45
N VAL A 30 2.15 -5.75 -11.84
CA VAL A 30 2.25 -5.04 -13.12
C VAL A 30 2.71 -3.62 -12.82
N PHE A 31 3.93 -3.30 -13.23
CA PHE A 31 4.50 -1.98 -12.99
C PHE A 31 4.21 -1.03 -14.16
N ILE A 32 3.68 0.15 -13.85
CA ILE A 32 3.63 1.28 -14.78
C ILE A 32 4.82 2.19 -14.50
N LEU A 33 5.84 2.13 -15.35
CA LEU A 33 7.03 2.96 -15.24
C LEU A 33 7.06 4.02 -16.35
N GLY A 34 7.42 5.24 -15.98
CA GLY A 34 7.57 6.34 -16.94
C GLY A 34 8.08 7.60 -16.27
N LEU A 35 8.54 8.55 -17.08
CA LEU A 35 8.98 9.85 -16.58
C LEU A 35 7.79 10.64 -16.01
N HIS A 36 8.07 11.57 -15.11
CA HIS A 36 7.05 12.51 -14.64
C HIS A 36 6.43 13.26 -15.83
N ARG A 37 5.10 13.37 -15.87
CA ARG A 37 4.30 13.94 -16.98
C ARG A 37 4.27 13.12 -18.29
N SER A 38 4.62 11.84 -18.26
CA SER A 38 4.48 10.94 -19.42
C SER A 38 3.08 10.34 -19.62
N GLY A 39 2.12 10.68 -18.76
CA GLY A 39 0.75 10.14 -18.82
C GLY A 39 0.53 8.84 -18.03
N THR A 40 1.54 8.36 -17.29
CA THR A 40 1.43 7.14 -16.46
C THR A 40 0.27 7.19 -15.46
N THR A 41 -0.01 8.35 -14.86
CA THR A 41 -1.16 8.53 -13.95
C THR A 41 -2.50 8.31 -14.67
N ILE A 42 -2.64 8.76 -15.91
CA ILE A 42 -3.87 8.56 -16.70
C ILE A 42 -4.00 7.08 -17.06
N LEU A 43 -2.92 6.44 -17.51
CA LEU A 43 -2.90 5.01 -17.80
C LEU A 43 -3.27 4.18 -16.58
N TYR A 44 -2.71 4.52 -15.40
CA TYR A 44 -3.04 3.86 -14.14
C TYR A 44 -4.54 3.94 -13.84
N LYS A 45 -5.13 5.15 -13.95
CA LYS A 45 -6.56 5.35 -13.73
C LYS A 45 -7.41 4.56 -14.70
N LEU A 46 -7.09 4.58 -16.00
CA LEU A 46 -7.83 3.82 -17.01
C LEU A 46 -7.81 2.32 -16.71
N LEU A 47 -6.68 1.77 -16.28
CA LEU A 47 -6.58 0.37 -15.89
C LEU A 47 -7.33 0.07 -14.59
N ASN A 48 -7.30 0.95 -13.60
CA ASN A 48 -8.05 0.78 -12.36
C ASN A 48 -9.57 0.76 -12.61
N GLU A 49 -10.08 1.61 -13.50
CA GLU A 49 -11.51 1.67 -13.85
C GLU A 49 -12.04 0.36 -14.46
N THR A 50 -11.17 -0.47 -15.06
CA THR A 50 -11.57 -1.81 -15.55
C THR A 50 -11.94 -2.77 -14.41
N LYS A 51 -11.47 -2.49 -13.19
CA LYS A 51 -11.59 -3.37 -12.01
C LYS A 51 -10.92 -4.73 -12.21
N GLU A 52 -10.05 -4.89 -13.22
CA GLU A 52 -9.32 -6.14 -13.48
C GLU A 52 -8.02 -6.26 -12.67
N PHE A 53 -7.69 -5.25 -11.86
CA PHE A 53 -6.49 -5.19 -11.04
C PHE A 53 -6.80 -4.91 -9.58
N ASN A 54 -5.95 -5.41 -8.70
CA ASN A 54 -5.87 -4.95 -7.31
C ASN A 54 -4.92 -3.74 -7.28
N VAL A 55 -5.30 -2.67 -6.59
CA VAL A 55 -4.52 -1.41 -6.54
C VAL A 55 -3.98 -1.13 -5.15
N PHE A 56 -2.85 -0.42 -5.08
CA PHE A 56 -2.33 0.12 -3.83
C PHE A 56 -2.96 1.48 -3.57
N THR A 57 -3.47 1.71 -2.36
CA THR A 57 -4.25 2.90 -2.00
C THR A 57 -3.68 3.59 -0.77
N LEU A 58 -4.18 4.78 -0.47
CA LEU A 58 -3.84 5.50 0.76
C LEU A 58 -4.16 4.68 2.03
N TYR A 59 -5.28 3.95 2.04
CA TYR A 59 -5.63 3.02 3.12
C TYR A 59 -4.54 1.96 3.30
N HIS A 60 -4.08 1.34 2.22
CA HIS A 60 -3.02 0.33 2.26
C HIS A 60 -1.71 0.89 2.81
N LEU A 61 -1.34 2.13 2.44
CA LEU A 61 -0.14 2.78 2.95
C LEU A 61 -0.23 3.04 4.46
N LEU A 62 -1.32 3.67 4.92
CA LEU A 62 -1.44 4.13 6.30
C LEU A 62 -1.74 3.00 7.29
N TYR A 63 -2.45 1.96 6.86
CA TYR A 63 -2.85 0.84 7.70
C TYR A 63 -2.01 -0.42 7.48
N TYR A 64 -0.86 -0.31 6.81
CA TYR A 64 0.00 -1.44 6.42
C TYR A 64 0.23 -2.47 7.54
N ASP A 65 0.51 -2.01 8.77
CA ASP A 65 0.80 -2.86 9.94
C ASP A 65 -0.46 -3.51 10.57
N SER A 66 -1.62 -3.34 9.93
CA SER A 66 -2.93 -3.80 10.40
C SER A 66 -3.87 -4.29 9.30
N LEU A 67 -3.40 -4.46 8.06
CA LEU A 67 -4.26 -4.81 6.93
C LEU A 67 -4.90 -6.18 7.09
N LEU A 68 -4.12 -7.18 7.49
CA LEU A 68 -4.63 -8.53 7.71
C LEU A 68 -5.60 -8.55 8.89
N TYR A 69 -5.27 -7.86 9.99
CA TYR A 69 -6.17 -7.70 11.12
C TYR A 69 -7.49 -7.06 10.70
N ASN A 70 -7.44 -5.95 9.95
CA ASN A 70 -8.64 -5.21 9.57
C ASN A 70 -9.56 -6.03 8.67
N TYR A 71 -8.98 -6.76 7.71
CA TYR A 71 -9.71 -7.64 6.81
C TYR A 71 -10.36 -8.82 7.57
N ILE A 72 -9.58 -9.56 8.37
CA ILE A 72 -10.06 -10.76 9.10
C ILE A 72 -11.15 -10.41 10.12
N ASN A 73 -11.06 -9.24 10.75
CA ASN A 73 -12.03 -8.79 11.74
C ASN A 73 -13.18 -7.97 11.12
N ASN A 74 -13.27 -7.85 9.79
CA ASN A 74 -14.30 -7.09 9.08
C ASN A 74 -14.41 -5.62 9.53
N VAL A 75 -13.29 -4.96 9.82
CA VAL A 75 -13.24 -3.56 10.26
C VAL A 75 -12.62 -2.61 9.21
N GLU A 76 -12.26 -3.12 8.03
CA GLU A 76 -11.71 -2.33 6.93
C GLU A 76 -12.57 -1.11 6.57
N GLU A 77 -13.84 -1.31 6.26
CA GLU A 77 -14.75 -0.22 5.88
C GLU A 77 -14.89 0.83 6.99
N LYS A 78 -14.89 0.40 8.25
CA LYS A 78 -14.88 1.33 9.38
C LYS A 78 -13.60 2.18 9.38
N LYS A 79 -12.43 1.57 9.14
CA LYS A 79 -11.14 2.29 9.07
C LYS A 79 -11.05 3.23 7.88
N LYS A 80 -11.55 2.83 6.71
CA LYS A 80 -11.64 3.73 5.54
C LYS A 80 -12.53 4.93 5.82
N ASN A 81 -13.69 4.72 6.45
CA ASN A 81 -14.60 5.80 6.82
C ASN A 81 -14.00 6.76 7.88
N GLU A 82 -13.32 6.21 8.89
CA GLU A 82 -12.56 7.00 9.87
C GLU A 82 -11.49 7.87 9.19
N LEU A 83 -10.72 7.29 8.26
CA LEU A 83 -9.71 8.00 7.49
C LEU A 83 -10.32 9.10 6.60
N ASN A 84 -11.40 8.79 5.89
CA ASN A 84 -12.11 9.75 5.04
C ASN A 84 -12.64 10.95 5.84
N ARG A 85 -13.14 10.72 7.06
CA ARG A 85 -13.56 11.79 7.97
C ARG A 85 -12.37 12.65 8.39
N LEU A 86 -11.26 12.03 8.78
CA LEU A 86 -10.03 12.75 9.19
C LEU A 86 -9.46 13.61 8.05
N LEU A 87 -9.45 13.09 6.82
CA LEU A 87 -8.99 13.82 5.64
C LEU A 87 -9.84 15.08 5.42
N LYS A 88 -11.17 14.96 5.51
CA LYS A 88 -12.11 16.09 5.42
C LYS A 88 -11.90 17.12 6.53
N GLU A 89 -11.78 16.67 7.79
CA GLU A 89 -11.52 17.54 8.95
C GLU A 89 -10.20 18.33 8.80
N LYS A 90 -9.20 17.76 8.12
CA LYS A 90 -7.93 18.41 7.82
C LYS A 90 -7.94 19.24 6.52
N ASN A 91 -9.08 19.39 5.84
CA ASN A 91 -9.22 20.01 4.53
C ASN A 91 -8.32 19.37 3.44
N ILE A 92 -8.01 18.08 3.59
CA ILE A 92 -7.28 17.28 2.60
C ILE A 92 -8.31 16.55 1.73
N VAL A 93 -8.97 17.33 0.87
CA VAL A 93 -10.00 16.80 -0.05
C VAL A 93 -9.47 16.52 -1.45
N THR A 94 -8.40 17.20 -1.85
CA THR A 94 -7.77 17.00 -3.16
C THR A 94 -6.26 17.08 -3.09
N ARG A 95 -5.59 16.50 -4.08
CA ARG A 95 -4.19 16.80 -4.36
C ARG A 95 -4.08 18.26 -4.78
N LYS A 96 -3.20 19.01 -4.12
CA LYS A 96 -3.03 20.46 -4.31
C LYS A 96 -2.74 20.87 -5.75
N THR A 97 -2.23 19.94 -6.56
CA THR A 97 -1.71 20.19 -7.91
C THR A 97 -2.74 20.00 -9.02
N ASP A 98 -3.76 19.15 -8.84
CA ASP A 98 -4.62 18.72 -9.94
C ASP A 98 -6.06 18.35 -9.54
N HIS A 99 -6.51 18.80 -8.36
CA HIS A 99 -7.87 18.62 -7.86
C HIS A 99 -8.37 17.16 -7.79
N ILE A 100 -7.49 16.17 -7.93
CA ILE A 100 -7.86 14.77 -7.80
C ILE A 100 -8.26 14.50 -6.36
N SER A 101 -9.45 13.93 -6.17
CA SER A 101 -9.99 13.66 -4.84
C SER A 101 -9.09 12.70 -4.06
N VAL A 102 -8.86 13.01 -2.79
CA VAL A 102 -8.10 12.17 -1.86
C VAL A 102 -9.07 11.54 -0.88
N THR A 103 -9.15 10.20 -0.94
CA THR A 103 -9.94 9.36 -0.05
C THR A 103 -9.08 8.18 0.41
N ALA A 104 -9.60 7.33 1.28
CA ALA A 104 -8.96 6.08 1.69
C ALA A 104 -8.62 5.18 0.49
N ASP A 105 -9.46 5.19 -0.55
CA ASP A 105 -9.29 4.38 -1.77
C ASP A 105 -8.52 5.12 -2.88
N TYR A 106 -8.04 6.34 -2.62
CA TYR A 106 -7.17 7.06 -3.55
C TYR A 106 -5.92 6.23 -3.86
N GLU A 107 -5.63 6.05 -5.14
CA GLU A 107 -4.54 5.20 -5.60
C GLU A 107 -3.18 5.87 -5.35
N HIS A 108 -2.21 5.08 -4.90
CA HIS A 108 -0.93 5.60 -4.47
C HIS A 108 0.25 4.79 -5.01
N GLU A 109 1.43 5.38 -4.97
CA GLU A 109 2.65 4.71 -5.44
C GLU A 109 3.19 3.82 -4.32
N TYR A 110 3.48 2.56 -4.64
CA TYR A 110 3.97 1.59 -3.65
C TYR A 110 5.28 2.01 -2.99
N VAL A 111 6.10 2.81 -3.67
CA VAL A 111 7.42 3.24 -3.17
C VAL A 111 7.31 4.02 -1.86
N TYR A 112 6.15 4.62 -1.57
CA TYR A 112 5.92 5.31 -0.30
C TYR A 112 5.97 4.36 0.91
N ILE A 113 5.70 3.05 0.73
CA ILE A 113 5.86 2.09 1.83
C ILE A 113 7.31 2.02 2.33
N PHE A 114 8.27 2.26 1.43
CA PHE A 114 9.70 2.26 1.72
C PHE A 114 10.14 3.59 2.32
N SER A 115 9.75 4.72 1.71
CA SER A 115 10.22 6.04 2.15
C SER A 115 9.78 6.36 3.57
N GLU A 116 8.54 6.01 3.94
CA GLU A 116 8.01 6.19 5.31
C GLU A 116 8.77 5.34 6.35
N ARG A 117 9.56 4.36 5.90
CA ARG A 117 10.41 3.49 6.74
C ARG A 117 11.90 3.81 6.60
N ASN A 118 12.25 4.98 6.04
CA ASN A 118 13.64 5.39 5.77
C ASN A 118 14.41 4.42 4.87
N LEU A 119 13.71 3.73 3.96
CA LEU A 119 14.29 2.84 2.96
C LEU A 119 14.34 3.53 1.59
N PRO A 120 15.23 3.10 0.67
CA PRO A 120 15.25 3.63 -0.68
C PRO A 120 13.88 3.49 -1.37
N SER A 121 13.41 4.53 -2.06
CA SER A 121 12.16 4.55 -2.84
C SER A 121 12.28 3.75 -4.15
N LYS A 122 12.81 2.53 -4.06
CA LYS A 122 12.96 1.55 -5.13
C LYS A 122 13.13 0.17 -4.52
N ILE A 123 12.77 -0.87 -5.25
CA ILE A 123 13.02 -2.25 -4.81
C ILE A 123 14.53 -2.53 -4.83
N THR A 124 15.03 -3.03 -3.71
CA THR A 124 16.42 -3.44 -3.46
C THR A 124 16.42 -4.72 -2.65
N SER A 125 17.57 -5.37 -2.52
CA SER A 125 17.72 -6.51 -1.61
C SER A 125 17.33 -6.20 -0.16
N LYS A 126 17.43 -4.93 0.28
CA LYS A 126 17.13 -4.51 1.66
C LYS A 126 15.63 -4.41 1.98
N ASN A 127 14.79 -4.14 0.98
CA ASN A 127 13.34 -3.94 1.17
C ASN A 127 12.50 -4.93 0.36
N LYS A 128 13.13 -5.92 -0.29
CA LYS A 128 12.44 -6.96 -1.05
C LYS A 128 11.39 -7.69 -0.21
N GLN A 129 11.71 -8.09 1.01
CA GLN A 129 10.76 -8.80 1.89
C GLN A 129 9.53 -7.94 2.21
N LEU A 130 9.73 -6.65 2.48
CA LEU A 130 8.64 -5.69 2.70
C LEU A 130 7.74 -5.55 1.46
N PHE A 131 8.33 -5.52 0.26
CA PHE A 131 7.58 -5.51 -0.99
C PHE A 131 6.78 -6.80 -1.22
N GLU A 132 7.38 -7.96 -0.98
CA GLU A 132 6.72 -9.25 -1.12
C GLU A 132 5.55 -9.39 -0.13
N GLU A 133 5.76 -8.95 1.12
CA GLU A 133 4.70 -8.92 2.14
C GLU A 133 3.56 -7.99 1.72
N LEU A 134 3.85 -6.77 1.25
CA LEU A 134 2.84 -5.86 0.72
C LEU A 134 2.00 -6.53 -0.37
N CYS A 135 2.65 -7.14 -1.37
CA CYS A 135 1.95 -7.78 -2.47
C CYS A 135 1.04 -8.92 -1.99
N LYS A 136 1.54 -9.76 -1.08
CA LYS A 136 0.78 -10.87 -0.50
C LYS A 136 -0.38 -10.37 0.36
N LYS A 137 -0.21 -9.29 1.12
CA LYS A 137 -1.30 -8.62 1.85
C LYS A 137 -2.39 -8.16 0.88
N LEU A 138 -2.02 -7.47 -0.20
CA LEU A 138 -2.97 -6.98 -1.21
C LEU A 138 -3.77 -8.12 -1.86
N VAL A 139 -3.12 -9.21 -2.25
CA VAL A 139 -3.83 -10.40 -2.79
C VAL A 139 -4.80 -10.97 -1.76
N PHE A 140 -4.34 -11.15 -0.52
CA PHE A 140 -5.15 -11.74 0.54
C PHE A 140 -6.41 -10.92 0.85
N ILE A 141 -6.27 -9.60 1.06
CA ILE A 141 -7.39 -8.73 1.43
C ILE A 141 -8.33 -8.44 0.24
N SER A 142 -7.85 -8.60 -1.00
CA SER A 142 -8.70 -8.43 -2.18
C SER A 142 -9.61 -9.64 -2.43
N GLY A 143 -9.38 -10.78 -1.75
CA GLY A 143 -10.18 -12.00 -1.88
C GLY A 143 -10.18 -12.60 -3.27
N ASN A 144 -9.21 -12.26 -4.12
CA ASN A 144 -9.14 -12.67 -5.52
C ASN A 144 -7.67 -12.82 -5.97
N ASN A 145 -7.46 -13.40 -7.17
CA ASN A 145 -6.13 -13.64 -7.73
C ASN A 145 -5.75 -12.65 -8.85
N LYS A 146 -6.38 -11.46 -8.89
CA LYS A 146 -6.07 -10.44 -9.90
C LYS A 146 -4.65 -9.91 -9.71
N HIS A 147 -4.05 -9.46 -10.82
CA HIS A 147 -2.74 -8.83 -10.78
C HIS A 147 -2.76 -7.54 -9.96
N ILE A 148 -1.61 -7.17 -9.42
CA ILE A 148 -1.47 -5.95 -8.61
C ILE A 148 -0.91 -4.84 -9.51
N LEU A 149 -1.66 -3.76 -9.70
CA LEU A 149 -1.21 -2.62 -10.49
C LEU A 149 -0.40 -1.66 -9.62
N LEU A 150 0.88 -1.45 -9.95
CA LEU A 150 1.87 -0.72 -9.16
C LEU A 150 2.60 0.36 -9.95
#